data_AF-A0A358N2R1-F1
#
_entry.id   AF-A0A358N2R1-F1
#
_cell.length_a   1.000
_cell.length_b   1.000
_cell.length_c   1.000
_cell.angle_alpha   90.00
_cell.angle_beta   90.00
_cell.angle_gamma   90.00
#
_symmetry.space_group_name_H-M   'P 1'
#
loop_
_entity.id
_entity.type
_entity.pdbx_description
1 polymer ?
#
loop_
_entity_poly.entity_id
_entity_poly.type
_entity_poly.pdbx_seq_one_letter_code
_entity_poly.pdbx_strand_id
1 'polypeptide(L)'
;MNHAGVPIVITLILAQECGLEVDPTAYAEAMKLMYRMAGHGCIAYGDHRSELWWSNTNGRNSMLACAFSLLSDQPNYRAASQHLARLVTDSYFQPEFGHTGGGFNVIWRGIASVHVPPTQTYFYHRQMKLLAWYYDLTRQPRGGFSILPTPPDNARYSGVDWGTGAIGLTYTAPRRTLRITGAPRTRHSHPSKPPRFEWGNANDLQFFSTYGPPDFGPNIDLPDKVYTKLLLDKQKSPTVSYCIKYMRHYSPLVRTWAGRRLGEMKTPEAITALRKASLHSDPRVRRAAYDAISGYDNWRRPIKGRLSAEVVSEQFLDQIVQTLKNEESAWWEIDGALFALGQAEPKDIRKHLPLIRQFTTHQDWYLREAAFWAIVGLHADISGEEFSLLTQMYSQSQHVFERASFDSGFQTILKSDKAAFDRTTLLNAAQRFGKTTHAPKVMLGYGVGGTHEAAHRTMMVLKHFDPEIYPLMLEDFVLYLKDWEPYYQHSVWLIKGSKWQPGILKVLENLGPEGQPLVTQLERISRDYKQFDQRRISREGETLPQQITVAVQNWKSKQAGN
;
A
#
# COMPACT_ATOMS: atom_id res chain seq x y z
N MET A 1 3.94 4.99 -9.56
CA MET A 1 3.60 3.63 -10.04
C MET A 1 4.86 2.76 -9.99
N ASN A 2 4.88 1.69 -9.19
CA ASN A 2 6.10 0.88 -9.04
C ASN A 2 6.43 0.04 -10.27
N HIS A 3 5.45 -0.35 -11.10
CA HIS A 3 5.72 -1.11 -12.32
C HIS A 3 6.74 -0.43 -13.25
N ALA A 4 6.60 0.88 -13.48
CA ALA A 4 7.57 1.67 -14.23
C ALA A 4 8.83 2.01 -13.41
N GLY A 5 8.69 2.08 -12.08
CA GLY A 5 9.80 2.36 -11.16
C GLY A 5 10.84 1.25 -11.05
N VAL A 6 10.45 -0.04 -11.12
CA VAL A 6 11.43 -1.13 -10.99
C VAL A 6 12.44 -1.17 -12.15
N PRO A 7 12.05 -1.03 -13.44
CA PRO A 7 13.00 -0.89 -14.53
C PRO A 7 13.95 0.30 -14.38
N ILE A 8 13.47 1.42 -13.81
CA ILE A 8 14.33 2.56 -13.49
C ILE A 8 15.37 2.15 -12.45
N VAL A 9 14.99 1.47 -11.37
CA VAL A 9 15.95 0.95 -10.37
C VAL A 9 16.98 -0.01 -10.98
N ILE A 10 16.55 -0.93 -11.85
CA ILE A 10 17.47 -1.81 -12.59
C ILE A 10 18.48 -0.96 -13.39
N THR A 11 18.00 0.07 -14.07
CA THR A 11 18.83 0.97 -14.87
C THR A 11 19.82 1.74 -14.00
N LEU A 12 19.41 2.25 -12.83
CA LEU A 12 20.29 2.94 -11.89
C LEU A 12 21.41 2.02 -11.38
N ILE A 13 21.09 0.76 -11.02
CA ILE A 13 22.08 -0.23 -10.58
C ILE A 13 23.11 -0.50 -11.70
N LEU A 14 22.64 -0.74 -12.92
CA LEU A 14 23.51 -1.00 -14.06
C LEU A 14 24.32 0.23 -14.49
N ALA A 15 23.75 1.43 -14.42
CA ALA A 15 24.43 2.68 -14.71
C ALA A 15 25.65 2.88 -13.80
N GLN A 16 25.48 2.63 -12.49
CA GLN A 16 26.60 2.67 -11.54
C GLN A 16 27.65 1.60 -11.85
N GLU A 17 27.23 0.37 -12.21
CA GLU A 17 28.16 -0.66 -12.65
C GLU A 17 28.92 -0.26 -13.92
N CYS A 18 28.32 0.54 -14.80
CA CYS A 18 28.97 1.12 -15.97
C CYS A 18 29.81 2.38 -15.67
N GLY A 19 29.92 2.79 -14.40
CA GLY A 19 30.71 3.96 -14.00
C GLY A 19 30.02 5.31 -14.25
N LEU A 20 28.71 5.32 -14.53
CA LEU A 20 27.95 6.56 -14.67
C LEU A 20 27.59 7.13 -13.30
N GLU A 21 27.66 8.45 -13.19
CA GLU A 21 27.18 9.16 -12.02
C GLU A 21 25.65 9.07 -11.92
N VAL A 22 25.18 8.71 -10.73
CA VAL A 22 23.76 8.61 -10.39
C VAL A 22 23.53 9.45 -9.16
N ASP A 23 22.41 10.20 -9.12
CA ASP A 23 21.99 10.94 -7.93
C ASP A 23 21.90 9.98 -6.72
N PRO A 24 22.76 10.15 -5.70
CA PRO A 24 22.86 9.21 -4.59
C PRO A 24 21.62 9.23 -3.71
N THR A 25 20.95 10.38 -3.57
CA THR A 25 19.74 10.54 -2.78
C THR A 25 18.56 9.85 -3.46
N ALA A 26 18.34 10.12 -4.75
CA ALA A 26 17.27 9.48 -5.52
C ALA A 26 17.45 7.96 -5.56
N TYR A 27 18.69 7.49 -5.70
CA TYR A 27 18.99 6.07 -5.70
C TYR A 27 18.76 5.42 -4.33
N ALA A 28 19.21 6.04 -3.23
CA ALA A 28 18.96 5.53 -1.88
C ALA A 28 17.47 5.44 -1.55
N GLU A 29 16.70 6.49 -1.85
CA GLU A 29 15.24 6.51 -1.62
C GLU A 29 14.51 5.47 -2.48
N ALA A 30 14.89 5.31 -3.75
CA ALA A 30 14.31 4.29 -4.62
C ALA A 30 14.62 2.87 -4.12
N MET A 31 15.85 2.62 -3.66
CA MET A 31 16.26 1.35 -3.06
C MET A 31 15.48 1.08 -1.77
N LYS A 32 15.33 2.07 -0.88
CA LYS A 32 14.56 1.96 0.37
C LYS A 32 13.10 1.60 0.10
N LEU A 33 12.44 2.33 -0.82
CA LEU A 33 11.05 2.08 -1.22
C LEU A 33 10.84 0.65 -1.73
N MET A 34 11.71 0.19 -2.63
CA MET A 34 11.54 -1.13 -3.25
C MET A 34 11.90 -2.25 -2.28
N TYR A 35 12.95 -2.06 -1.48
CA TYR A 35 13.43 -3.10 -0.58
C TYR A 35 12.43 -3.43 0.52
N ARG A 36 11.79 -2.41 1.13
CA ARG A 36 10.78 -2.65 2.19
C ARG A 36 9.58 -3.49 1.76
N MET A 37 9.33 -3.62 0.45
CA MET A 37 8.20 -4.39 -0.07
C MET A 37 8.54 -5.88 -0.24
N ALA A 38 9.83 -6.23 -0.34
CA ALA A 38 10.27 -7.61 -0.41
C ALA A 38 9.94 -8.36 0.89
N GLY A 39 9.66 -9.66 0.83
CA GLY A 39 9.33 -10.47 2.01
C GLY A 39 7.88 -10.35 2.51
N HIS A 40 7.15 -9.33 2.09
CA HIS A 40 5.84 -8.96 2.65
C HIS A 40 4.64 -9.26 1.74
N GLY A 41 4.86 -9.76 0.52
CA GLY A 41 3.79 -10.12 -0.42
C GLY A 41 4.09 -9.62 -1.82
N CYS A 42 3.04 -9.25 -2.56
CA CYS A 42 3.21 -8.61 -3.86
C CYS A 42 3.62 -7.15 -3.73
N ILE A 43 4.62 -6.74 -4.52
CA ILE A 43 5.06 -5.35 -4.60
C ILE A 43 3.89 -4.46 -5.02
N ALA A 44 3.57 -3.47 -4.20
CA ALA A 44 2.42 -2.57 -4.30
C ALA A 44 2.41 -1.68 -5.55
N TYR A 45 1.24 -1.10 -5.90
CA TYR A 45 1.09 -0.15 -7.01
C TYR A 45 1.28 1.27 -6.45
N GLY A 46 2.52 1.73 -6.46
CA GLY A 46 2.88 2.94 -5.74
C GLY A 46 3.24 2.61 -4.30
N ASP A 47 3.23 3.61 -3.43
CA ASP A 47 3.70 3.45 -2.06
C ASP A 47 2.54 3.06 -1.14
N HIS A 48 2.29 1.76 -0.98
CA HIS A 48 1.35 1.20 -0.01
C HIS A 48 1.83 -0.18 0.47
N ARG A 49 1.18 -0.76 1.49
CA ARG A 49 1.52 -2.12 1.99
C ARG A 49 1.36 -3.16 0.86
N SER A 50 2.16 -4.22 0.95
CA SER A 50 2.18 -5.30 -0.03
C SER A 50 0.84 -6.02 -0.15
N GLU A 51 0.43 -6.30 -1.39
CA GLU A 51 -0.83 -6.95 -1.69
C GLU A 51 -0.77 -8.44 -1.30
N LEU A 52 -1.71 -8.90 -0.47
CA LEU A 52 -1.83 -10.29 0.00
C LEU A 52 -2.99 -11.05 -0.64
N TRP A 53 -3.34 -10.69 -1.87
CA TRP A 53 -4.37 -11.39 -2.66
C TRP A 53 -3.78 -12.14 -3.84
N TRP A 54 -2.53 -11.83 -4.18
CA TRP A 54 -1.83 -12.38 -5.33
C TRP A 54 -0.43 -12.81 -4.92
N SER A 55 0.12 -13.78 -5.62
CA SER A 55 1.49 -14.28 -5.42
C SER A 55 2.50 -13.61 -6.36
N ASN A 56 2.04 -13.11 -7.51
CA ASN A 56 2.77 -12.24 -8.42
C ASN A 56 1.76 -11.42 -9.26
N THR A 57 2.06 -10.15 -9.51
CA THR A 57 1.13 -9.22 -10.18
C THR A 57 1.89 -8.26 -11.08
N ASN A 58 1.52 -8.27 -12.36
CA ASN A 58 2.11 -7.45 -13.41
C ASN A 58 3.66 -7.48 -13.46
N GLY A 59 4.30 -8.60 -13.12
CA GLY A 59 5.74 -8.78 -13.19
C GLY A 59 6.55 -8.02 -12.14
N ARG A 60 5.92 -7.32 -11.18
CA ARG A 60 6.62 -6.45 -10.23
C ARG A 60 7.57 -7.22 -9.30
N ASN A 61 7.11 -8.34 -8.73
CA ASN A 61 7.97 -9.22 -7.93
C ASN A 61 9.12 -9.77 -8.78
N SER A 62 8.83 -10.11 -10.04
CA SER A 62 9.81 -10.65 -10.98
C SER A 62 10.89 -9.64 -11.35
N MET A 63 10.49 -8.42 -11.74
CA MET A 63 11.42 -7.32 -12.03
C MET A 63 12.29 -7.01 -10.82
N LEU A 64 11.71 -6.97 -9.61
CA LEU A 64 12.47 -6.63 -8.41
C LEU A 64 13.41 -7.76 -7.99
N ALA A 65 13.04 -9.02 -8.20
CA ALA A 65 13.95 -10.15 -8.05
C ALA A 65 15.19 -10.00 -8.96
N CYS A 66 14.98 -9.61 -10.22
CA CYS A 66 16.06 -9.33 -11.17
C CYS A 66 16.89 -8.10 -10.75
N ALA A 67 16.27 -7.05 -10.22
CA ALA A 67 17.00 -5.87 -9.74
C ALA A 67 17.96 -6.23 -8.59
N PHE A 68 17.46 -6.95 -7.58
CA PHE A 68 18.28 -7.33 -6.43
C PHE A 68 19.31 -8.43 -6.73
N SER A 69 19.13 -9.23 -7.78
CA SER A 69 20.15 -10.22 -8.17
C SER A 69 21.43 -9.56 -8.72
N LEU A 70 21.32 -8.34 -9.27
CA LEU A 70 22.47 -7.54 -9.69
C LEU A 70 23.40 -7.14 -8.53
N LEU A 71 22.84 -7.08 -7.32
CA LEU A 71 23.51 -6.73 -6.06
C LEU A 71 23.69 -7.96 -5.15
N SER A 72 23.74 -9.14 -5.74
CA SER A 72 23.80 -10.40 -4.99
C SER A 72 25.09 -10.57 -4.19
N ASP A 73 26.15 -9.79 -4.43
CA ASP A 73 27.34 -9.71 -3.57
C ASP A 73 26.98 -9.36 -2.12
N GLN A 74 25.93 -8.57 -1.91
CA GLN A 74 25.37 -8.29 -0.59
C GLN A 74 24.37 -9.38 -0.14
N PRO A 75 24.56 -10.00 1.04
CA PRO A 75 23.68 -11.08 1.52
C PRO A 75 22.19 -10.71 1.57
N ASN A 76 21.89 -9.48 1.97
CA ASN A 76 20.52 -8.97 2.14
C ASN A 76 19.78 -8.85 0.80
N TYR A 77 20.39 -8.22 -0.21
CA TYR A 77 19.82 -8.15 -1.56
C TYR A 77 19.70 -9.55 -2.20
N ARG A 78 20.67 -10.44 -1.97
CA ARG A 78 20.60 -11.83 -2.42
C ARG A 78 19.39 -12.56 -1.82
N ALA A 79 19.17 -12.44 -0.52
CA ALA A 79 18.03 -13.04 0.17
C ALA A 79 16.70 -12.49 -0.35
N ALA A 80 16.58 -11.16 -0.50
CA ALA A 80 15.39 -10.52 -1.06
C ALA A 80 15.10 -10.98 -2.51
N SER A 81 16.13 -11.05 -3.36
CA SER A 81 16.01 -11.56 -4.73
C SER A 81 15.49 -13.00 -4.76
N GLN A 82 16.10 -13.87 -3.96
CA GLN A 82 15.75 -15.28 -3.85
C GLN A 82 14.33 -15.49 -3.31
N HIS A 83 13.91 -14.70 -2.32
CA HIS A 83 12.54 -14.72 -1.80
C HIS A 83 11.52 -14.37 -2.88
N LEU A 84 11.75 -13.28 -3.61
CA LEU A 84 10.86 -12.84 -4.68
C LEU A 84 10.82 -13.85 -5.83
N ALA A 85 11.97 -14.39 -6.24
CA ALA A 85 12.04 -15.46 -7.24
C ALA A 85 11.26 -16.71 -6.78
N ARG A 86 11.35 -17.05 -5.49
CA ARG A 86 10.59 -18.15 -4.89
C ARG A 86 9.08 -17.91 -4.96
N LEU A 87 8.60 -16.72 -4.58
CA LEU A 87 7.18 -16.33 -4.73
C LEU A 87 6.72 -16.42 -6.19
N VAL A 88 7.54 -15.95 -7.13
CA VAL A 88 7.24 -16.04 -8.57
C VAL A 88 7.11 -17.50 -9.00
N THR A 89 8.07 -18.37 -8.67
CA THR A 89 8.02 -19.80 -9.03
C THR A 89 6.86 -20.59 -8.41
N ASP A 90 6.32 -20.13 -7.28
CA ASP A 90 5.13 -20.72 -6.66
C ASP A 90 3.81 -20.22 -7.28
N SER A 91 3.84 -19.16 -8.10
CA SER A 91 2.64 -18.58 -8.73
C SER A 91 2.29 -19.17 -10.10
N TYR A 92 2.77 -20.38 -10.43
CA TYR A 92 2.62 -20.98 -11.77
C TYR A 92 1.17 -21.25 -12.18
N PHE A 93 0.24 -21.37 -11.23
CA PHE A 93 -1.18 -21.63 -11.50
C PHE A 93 -1.95 -20.37 -11.90
N GLN A 94 -1.28 -19.21 -11.89
CA GLN A 94 -1.81 -17.90 -12.21
C GLN A 94 -0.77 -17.13 -13.07
N PRO A 95 -0.32 -17.70 -14.21
CA PRO A 95 0.81 -17.16 -14.96
C PRO A 95 0.53 -15.78 -15.55
N GLU A 96 -0.73 -15.51 -15.89
CA GLU A 96 -1.23 -14.27 -16.53
C GLU A 96 -1.99 -13.37 -15.56
N PHE A 97 -1.87 -13.58 -14.25
CA PHE A 97 -2.69 -12.83 -13.31
C PHE A 97 -2.22 -11.37 -13.20
N GLY A 98 -3.11 -10.39 -13.38
CA GLY A 98 -2.72 -8.97 -13.31
C GLY A 98 -3.90 -8.02 -13.50
N HIS A 99 -3.85 -6.86 -12.86
CA HIS A 99 -4.97 -5.90 -12.85
C HIS A 99 -5.20 -5.24 -14.23
N THR A 100 -4.15 -5.10 -15.05
CA THR A 100 -4.23 -4.38 -16.33
C THR A 100 -4.14 -5.30 -17.55
N GLY A 101 -4.00 -6.62 -17.36
CA GLY A 101 -3.68 -7.61 -18.40
C GLY A 101 -2.47 -8.47 -17.99
N GLY A 102 -2.44 -9.74 -18.42
CA GLY A 102 -1.53 -10.74 -17.89
C GLY A 102 -0.12 -10.79 -18.47
N GLY A 103 0.08 -10.17 -19.63
CA GLY A 103 1.35 -10.26 -20.38
C GLY A 103 2.57 -9.87 -19.56
N PHE A 104 2.52 -8.80 -18.77
CA PHE A 104 3.67 -8.36 -17.96
C PHE A 104 4.17 -9.39 -16.96
N ASN A 105 3.24 -10.16 -16.37
CA ASN A 105 3.58 -11.22 -15.44
C ASN A 105 4.37 -12.34 -16.14
N VAL A 106 3.98 -12.67 -17.38
CA VAL A 106 4.63 -13.67 -18.21
C VAL A 106 6.02 -13.20 -18.67
N ILE A 107 6.15 -11.94 -19.08
CA ILE A 107 7.40 -11.36 -19.61
C ILE A 107 8.57 -11.54 -18.64
N TRP A 108 8.36 -11.20 -17.38
CA TRP A 108 9.44 -11.19 -16.39
C TRP A 108 9.59 -12.50 -15.61
N ARG A 109 8.56 -13.37 -15.61
CA ARG A 109 8.54 -14.60 -14.81
C ARG A 109 9.75 -15.49 -15.08
N GLY A 110 10.01 -15.81 -16.34
CA GLY A 110 11.11 -16.71 -16.69
C GLY A 110 12.48 -16.16 -16.29
N ILE A 111 12.67 -14.85 -16.49
CA ILE A 111 13.89 -14.12 -16.15
C ILE A 111 14.12 -14.12 -14.63
N ALA A 112 13.07 -13.93 -13.83
CA ALA A 112 13.17 -13.92 -12.38
C ALA A 112 13.37 -15.32 -11.77
N SER A 113 12.78 -16.34 -12.39
CA SER A 113 12.71 -17.68 -11.81
C SER A 113 14.07 -18.39 -11.72
N VAL A 114 15.08 -17.95 -12.48
CA VAL A 114 16.45 -18.50 -12.41
C VAL A 114 17.23 -18.02 -11.17
N HIS A 115 16.69 -17.05 -10.44
CA HIS A 115 17.27 -16.47 -9.23
C HIS A 115 16.81 -17.16 -7.93
N VAL A 116 16.08 -18.27 -8.01
CA VAL A 116 15.82 -19.11 -6.82
C VAL A 116 17.15 -19.58 -6.19
N PRO A 117 17.17 -19.87 -4.87
CA PRO A 117 18.39 -20.39 -4.24
C PRO A 117 18.95 -21.60 -5.00
N PRO A 118 20.28 -21.76 -5.11
CA PRO A 118 20.87 -22.91 -5.79
C PRO A 118 20.42 -24.27 -5.24
N THR A 119 20.15 -24.35 -3.93
CA THR A 119 19.60 -25.53 -3.25
C THR A 119 18.12 -25.79 -3.52
N GLN A 120 17.46 -24.90 -4.27
CA GLN A 120 16.02 -24.84 -4.49
C GLN A 120 15.63 -24.74 -5.98
N THR A 121 16.55 -25.07 -6.89
CA THR A 121 16.33 -25.05 -8.36
C THR A 121 15.17 -25.93 -8.81
N TYR A 122 14.79 -26.94 -8.02
CA TYR A 122 13.61 -27.77 -8.30
C TYR A 122 12.31 -26.97 -8.39
N PHE A 123 12.19 -25.81 -7.75
CA PHE A 123 11.01 -24.95 -7.89
C PHE A 123 10.94 -24.26 -9.26
N TYR A 124 12.09 -23.84 -9.80
CA TYR A 124 12.18 -23.37 -11.18
C TYR A 124 11.78 -24.48 -12.15
N HIS A 125 12.37 -25.68 -12.01
CA HIS A 125 12.05 -26.81 -12.88
C HIS A 125 10.58 -27.21 -12.82
N ARG A 126 9.99 -27.22 -11.62
CA ARG A 126 8.55 -27.49 -11.44
C ARG A 126 7.69 -26.46 -12.17
N GLN A 127 7.98 -25.16 -12.01
CA GLN A 127 7.27 -24.12 -12.76
C GLN A 127 7.37 -24.34 -14.27
N MET A 128 8.58 -24.53 -14.79
CA MET A 128 8.79 -24.74 -16.23
C MET A 128 8.04 -25.96 -16.76
N LYS A 129 8.02 -27.06 -15.98
CA LYS A 129 7.27 -28.27 -16.33
C LYS A 129 5.75 -28.02 -16.35
N LEU A 130 5.21 -27.34 -15.33
CA LEU A 130 3.78 -27.08 -15.22
C LEU A 130 3.28 -26.01 -16.21
N LEU A 131 4.17 -25.13 -16.69
CA LEU A 131 3.90 -24.11 -17.70
C LEU A 131 4.38 -24.51 -19.11
N ALA A 132 4.83 -25.74 -19.33
CA ALA A 132 5.31 -26.18 -20.64
C ALA A 132 4.25 -25.95 -21.73
N TRP A 133 2.99 -26.29 -21.45
CA TRP A 133 1.85 -26.06 -22.34
C TRP A 133 1.72 -24.58 -22.74
N TYR A 134 1.92 -23.65 -21.79
CA TYR A 134 1.79 -22.23 -22.03
C TYR A 134 2.88 -21.77 -23.01
N TYR A 135 4.12 -22.15 -22.72
CA TYR A 135 5.25 -21.77 -23.56
C TYR A 135 5.19 -22.43 -24.95
N ASP A 136 4.67 -23.65 -25.07
CA ASP A 136 4.47 -24.31 -26.37
C ASP A 136 3.43 -23.59 -27.22
N LEU A 137 2.31 -23.16 -26.64
CA LEU A 137 1.28 -22.38 -27.34
C LEU A 137 1.77 -21.00 -27.79
N THR A 138 2.77 -20.42 -27.12
CA THR A 138 3.33 -19.13 -27.52
C THR A 138 4.27 -19.22 -28.74
N ARG A 139 4.64 -20.42 -29.20
CA ARG A 139 5.58 -20.58 -30.32
C ARG A 139 4.92 -20.29 -31.67
N GLN A 140 5.64 -19.59 -32.53
CA GLN A 140 5.22 -19.32 -33.90
C GLN A 140 5.97 -20.23 -34.90
N PRO A 141 5.36 -20.58 -36.05
CA PRO A 141 6.00 -21.42 -37.07
C PRO A 141 7.34 -20.90 -37.60
N ARG A 142 7.55 -19.58 -37.57
CA ARG A 142 8.79 -18.92 -38.03
C ARG A 142 9.85 -18.75 -36.92
N GLY A 143 9.70 -19.45 -35.79
CA GLY A 143 10.64 -19.38 -34.66
C GLY A 143 10.49 -18.18 -33.73
N GLY A 144 9.51 -17.30 -33.99
CA GLY A 144 9.13 -16.22 -33.08
C GLY A 144 8.23 -16.69 -31.94
N PHE A 145 7.87 -15.77 -31.04
CA PHE A 145 6.93 -16.05 -29.95
C PHE A 145 5.81 -15.00 -29.92
N SER A 146 4.61 -15.41 -29.49
CA SER A 146 3.44 -14.56 -29.32
C SER A 146 2.85 -14.82 -27.94
N ILE A 147 2.73 -13.80 -27.09
CA ILE A 147 2.04 -13.97 -25.80
C ILE A 147 0.56 -14.23 -26.06
N LEU A 148 -0.03 -15.15 -25.30
CA LEU A 148 -1.45 -15.48 -25.42
C LEU A 148 -2.32 -14.33 -24.86
N PRO A 149 -3.52 -14.10 -25.40
CA PRO A 149 -4.49 -13.23 -24.74
C PRO A 149 -4.92 -13.85 -23.41
N THR A 150 -5.10 -13.02 -22.39
CA THR A 150 -5.56 -13.48 -21.08
C THR A 150 -7.06 -13.82 -21.14
N PRO A 151 -7.48 -15.04 -20.77
CA PRO A 151 -8.89 -15.42 -20.77
C PRO A 151 -9.76 -14.53 -19.85
N PRO A 152 -11.07 -14.36 -20.14
CA PRO A 152 -11.78 -14.92 -21.29
C PRO A 152 -11.59 -14.13 -22.60
N ASP A 153 -11.25 -12.84 -22.56
CA ASP A 153 -11.24 -11.95 -23.74
C ASP A 153 -10.29 -10.74 -23.63
N ASN A 154 -9.26 -10.78 -22.78
CA ASN A 154 -8.35 -9.65 -22.57
C ASN A 154 -7.09 -9.74 -23.44
N ALA A 155 -7.06 -8.99 -24.54
CA ALA A 155 -5.92 -8.91 -25.46
C ALA A 155 -4.84 -7.87 -25.07
N ARG A 156 -4.89 -7.30 -23.86
CA ARG A 156 -3.86 -6.35 -23.43
C ARG A 156 -2.53 -7.07 -23.20
N TYR A 157 -1.46 -6.50 -23.77
CA TYR A 157 -0.08 -7.01 -23.63
C TYR A 157 0.10 -8.45 -24.16
N SER A 158 -0.66 -8.82 -25.19
CA SER A 158 -0.54 -10.10 -25.90
C SER A 158 -0.10 -9.88 -27.35
N GLY A 159 0.20 -10.97 -28.06
CA GLY A 159 0.63 -10.94 -29.45
C GLY A 159 2.15 -10.97 -29.63
N VAL A 160 2.57 -10.81 -30.89
CA VAL A 160 3.96 -10.98 -31.34
C VAL A 160 4.90 -9.91 -30.79
N ASP A 161 4.40 -8.67 -30.68
CA ASP A 161 5.14 -7.50 -30.18
C ASP A 161 5.58 -7.69 -28.72
N TRP A 162 4.80 -8.45 -27.97
CA TRP A 162 5.06 -8.75 -26.56
C TRP A 162 5.77 -10.09 -26.36
N GLY A 163 5.76 -10.98 -27.36
CA GLY A 163 6.20 -12.37 -27.20
C GLY A 163 7.67 -12.63 -27.48
N THR A 164 8.21 -12.14 -28.60
CA THR A 164 9.51 -12.64 -29.10
C THR A 164 10.67 -12.36 -28.14
N GLY A 165 10.80 -11.13 -27.62
CA GLY A 165 11.82 -10.81 -26.62
C GLY A 165 11.54 -11.45 -25.25
N ALA A 166 10.27 -11.51 -24.85
CA ALA A 166 9.86 -11.96 -23.52
C ALA A 166 9.97 -13.48 -23.31
N ILE A 167 9.29 -14.25 -24.15
CA ILE A 167 9.28 -15.72 -24.07
C ILE A 167 10.64 -16.27 -24.48
N GLY A 168 11.29 -15.67 -25.50
CA GLY A 168 12.65 -16.03 -25.88
C GLY A 168 13.64 -15.89 -24.72
N LEU A 169 13.55 -14.81 -23.94
CA LEU A 169 14.34 -14.63 -22.72
C LEU A 169 14.01 -15.68 -21.65
N THR A 170 12.76 -16.14 -21.54
CA THR A 170 12.40 -17.21 -20.60
C THR A 170 13.16 -18.51 -20.90
N TYR A 171 13.25 -18.92 -22.17
CA TYR A 171 13.99 -20.12 -22.55
C TYR A 171 15.51 -20.00 -22.38
N THR A 172 16.04 -18.79 -22.52
CA THR A 172 17.49 -18.54 -22.48
C THR A 172 18.01 -18.05 -21.14
N ALA A 173 17.14 -17.59 -20.23
CA ALA A 173 17.50 -17.10 -18.90
C ALA A 173 18.41 -18.05 -18.10
N PRO A 174 18.23 -19.40 -18.13
CA PRO A 174 19.10 -20.33 -17.41
C PRO A 174 20.56 -20.31 -17.88
N ARG A 175 20.84 -19.78 -19.07
CA ARG A 175 22.22 -19.63 -19.58
C ARG A 175 22.99 -18.53 -18.85
N ARG A 176 22.30 -17.66 -18.10
CA ARG A 176 22.88 -16.57 -17.29
C ARG A 176 23.89 -15.71 -18.06
N THR A 177 23.55 -15.37 -19.31
CA THR A 177 24.41 -14.57 -20.19
C THR A 177 24.20 -13.07 -20.07
N LEU A 178 23.14 -12.63 -19.38
CA LEU A 178 22.84 -11.22 -19.11
C LEU A 178 22.98 -10.93 -17.62
N ARG A 179 23.35 -9.70 -17.25
CA ARG A 179 23.44 -9.30 -15.83
C ARG A 179 22.11 -9.55 -15.10
N ILE A 180 20.98 -9.19 -15.69
CA ILE A 180 19.62 -9.40 -15.13
C ILE A 180 19.21 -10.88 -15.01
N THR A 181 19.89 -11.80 -15.71
CA THR A 181 19.70 -13.26 -15.57
C THR A 181 20.77 -13.92 -14.70
N GLY A 182 21.67 -13.14 -14.10
CA GLY A 182 22.68 -13.61 -13.15
C GLY A 182 24.06 -13.85 -13.73
N ALA A 183 24.38 -13.30 -14.91
CA ALA A 183 25.76 -13.28 -15.40
C ALA A 183 26.67 -12.58 -14.38
N PRO A 184 27.94 -13.02 -14.20
CA PRO A 184 28.88 -12.32 -13.34
C PRO A 184 29.23 -10.92 -13.86
N ARG A 185 29.83 -10.08 -13.00
CA ARG A 185 30.41 -8.80 -13.42
C ARG A 185 31.54 -9.07 -14.42
N THR A 186 31.72 -8.17 -15.37
CA THR A 186 32.80 -8.28 -16.36
C THR A 186 34.02 -7.49 -15.89
N ARG A 187 35.14 -7.61 -16.62
CA ARG A 187 36.33 -6.76 -16.41
C ARG A 187 36.07 -5.26 -16.62
N HIS A 188 34.96 -4.90 -17.27
CA HIS A 188 34.55 -3.51 -17.53
C HIS A 188 33.56 -2.99 -16.48
N SER A 189 33.14 -3.82 -15.54
CA SER A 189 32.25 -3.41 -14.45
C SER A 189 33.03 -2.59 -13.42
N HIS A 190 32.54 -1.40 -13.12
CA HIS A 190 33.07 -0.55 -12.05
C HIS A 190 32.56 -1.04 -10.69
N PRO A 191 33.42 -1.03 -9.64
CA PRO A 191 32.97 -1.28 -8.28
C PRO A 191 31.95 -0.23 -7.83
N SER A 192 30.66 -0.60 -7.83
CA SER A 192 29.61 0.23 -7.24
C SER A 192 29.34 -0.19 -5.80
N LYS A 193 29.16 0.80 -4.92
CA LYS A 193 28.68 0.57 -3.55
C LYS A 193 27.18 0.81 -3.54
N PRO A 194 26.34 -0.24 -3.55
CA PRO A 194 24.91 -0.02 -3.38
C PRO A 194 24.65 0.65 -2.02
N PRO A 195 23.50 1.33 -1.85
CA PRO A 195 23.16 1.96 -0.59
C PRO A 195 23.14 0.88 0.50
N ARG A 196 23.50 1.26 1.72
CA ARG A 196 23.39 0.33 2.84
C ARG A 196 21.92 -0.03 3.04
N PHE A 197 21.71 -1.20 3.64
CA PHE A 197 20.38 -1.57 4.09
C PHE A 197 20.00 -0.71 5.31
N GLU A 198 19.02 0.17 5.12
CA GLU A 198 18.63 1.20 6.11
C GLU A 198 17.13 1.13 6.46
N TRP A 199 16.51 -0.05 6.44
CA TRP A 199 15.10 -0.20 6.75
C TRP A 199 14.83 -1.36 7.72
N GLY A 200 14.03 -1.15 8.77
CA GLY A 200 13.75 -2.22 9.72
C GLY A 200 14.94 -2.62 10.58
N ASN A 201 14.84 -3.77 11.24
CA ASN A 201 15.88 -4.35 12.07
C ASN A 201 16.27 -5.78 11.63
N ALA A 202 17.11 -6.46 12.41
CA ALA A 202 17.57 -7.81 12.10
C ALA A 202 16.42 -8.83 11.96
N ASN A 203 15.32 -8.65 12.69
CA ASN A 203 14.16 -9.55 12.60
C ASN A 203 13.30 -9.31 11.36
N ASP A 204 13.32 -8.11 10.77
CA ASP A 204 12.72 -7.88 9.45
C ASP A 204 13.41 -8.71 8.35
N LEU A 205 14.71 -8.99 8.49
CA LEU A 205 15.43 -9.84 7.53
C LEU A 205 14.90 -11.28 7.48
N GLN A 206 14.25 -11.75 8.54
CA GLN A 206 13.65 -13.09 8.56
C GLN A 206 12.55 -13.24 7.51
N PHE A 207 11.87 -12.15 7.13
CA PHE A 207 10.83 -12.14 6.10
C PHE A 207 11.36 -12.49 4.69
N PHE A 208 12.68 -12.40 4.45
CA PHE A 208 13.30 -12.86 3.21
C PHE A 208 13.59 -14.36 3.17
N SER A 209 13.39 -15.09 4.27
CA SER A 209 13.63 -16.52 4.24
C SER A 209 12.71 -17.21 3.23
N THR A 210 13.31 -18.13 2.46
CA THR A 210 12.63 -19.00 1.50
C THR A 210 12.14 -20.31 2.13
N TYR A 211 12.39 -20.49 3.43
CA TYR A 211 11.98 -21.64 4.23
C TYR A 211 10.96 -21.21 5.29
N GLY A 212 10.08 -22.13 5.68
CA GLY A 212 9.36 -22.00 6.94
C GLY A 212 10.32 -22.10 8.14
N PRO A 213 9.84 -21.87 9.37
CA PRO A 213 10.61 -22.19 10.57
C PRO A 213 10.89 -23.71 10.62
N PRO A 214 11.91 -24.15 11.41
CA PRO A 214 12.33 -25.55 11.44
C PRO A 214 11.22 -26.56 11.76
N ASP A 215 10.20 -26.13 12.52
CA ASP A 215 9.05 -26.95 12.94
C ASP A 215 7.91 -27.01 11.89
N PHE A 216 8.07 -26.41 10.71
CA PHE A 216 7.10 -26.50 9.62
C PHE A 216 7.05 -27.90 8.97
N GLY A 217 8.19 -28.60 8.99
CA GLY A 217 8.33 -29.97 8.48
C GLY A 217 8.41 -30.09 6.94
N PRO A 218 8.76 -31.29 6.41
CA PRO A 218 9.13 -31.48 5.00
C PRO A 218 7.95 -31.71 4.03
N ASN A 219 6.72 -31.90 4.51
CA ASN A 219 5.57 -32.26 3.67
C ASN A 219 4.75 -31.01 3.31
N ILE A 220 5.04 -30.37 2.19
CA ILE A 220 4.33 -29.15 1.73
C ILE A 220 3.51 -29.52 0.50
N ASP A 221 2.21 -29.22 0.51
CA ASP A 221 1.35 -29.42 -0.65
C ASP A 221 1.77 -28.49 -1.80
N LEU A 222 1.39 -28.85 -3.03
CA LEU A 222 1.65 -27.99 -4.18
C LEU A 222 0.99 -26.61 -4.00
N PRO A 223 1.65 -25.51 -4.41
CA PRO A 223 1.14 -24.15 -4.24
C PRO A 223 -0.30 -23.94 -4.73
N ASP A 224 -0.69 -24.54 -5.85
CA ASP A 224 -2.06 -24.44 -6.38
C ASP A 224 -3.07 -25.06 -5.42
N LYS A 225 -2.75 -26.19 -4.79
CA LYS A 225 -3.62 -26.85 -3.80
C LYS A 225 -3.75 -26.04 -2.52
N VAL A 226 -2.63 -25.50 -2.04
CA VAL A 226 -2.63 -24.62 -0.85
C VAL A 226 -3.47 -23.39 -1.11
N TYR A 227 -3.25 -22.73 -2.25
CA TYR A 227 -3.97 -21.53 -2.63
C TYR A 227 -5.46 -21.81 -2.80
N THR A 228 -5.83 -22.86 -3.53
CA THR A 228 -7.22 -23.26 -3.72
C THR A 228 -7.92 -23.52 -2.38
N LYS A 229 -7.26 -24.18 -1.43
CA LYS A 229 -7.86 -24.53 -0.13
C LYS A 229 -7.95 -23.34 0.84
N LEU A 230 -7.02 -22.40 0.78
CA LEU A 230 -7.00 -21.25 1.69
C LEU A 230 -7.69 -20.01 1.12
N LEU A 231 -7.65 -19.77 -0.20
CA LEU A 231 -8.05 -18.49 -0.81
C LEU A 231 -9.34 -18.56 -1.64
N LEU A 232 -9.80 -19.74 -2.07
CA LEU A 232 -11.04 -19.87 -2.84
C LEU A 232 -12.23 -20.21 -1.94
N ASP A 233 -13.18 -19.28 -1.83
CA ASP A 233 -14.33 -19.35 -0.91
C ASP A 233 -15.35 -20.46 -1.24
N LYS A 234 -15.17 -21.22 -2.33
CA LYS A 234 -16.09 -22.29 -2.77
C LYS A 234 -15.63 -23.72 -2.44
N GLN A 235 -14.56 -23.89 -1.67
CA GLN A 235 -14.03 -25.20 -1.28
C GLN A 235 -14.39 -25.57 0.17
N LYS A 236 -14.27 -26.85 0.53
CA LYS A 236 -14.38 -27.31 1.93
C LYS A 236 -13.40 -26.50 2.79
N SER A 237 -13.93 -25.84 3.83
CA SER A 237 -13.12 -25.07 4.77
C SER A 237 -11.94 -25.89 5.28
N PRO A 238 -10.72 -25.33 5.32
CA PRO A 238 -9.57 -26.04 5.86
C PRO A 238 -9.79 -26.41 7.33
N THR A 239 -9.13 -27.45 7.82
CA THR A 239 -9.17 -27.80 9.25
C THR A 239 -8.29 -26.84 10.06
N VAL A 240 -8.51 -26.78 11.38
CA VAL A 240 -7.63 -26.04 12.31
C VAL A 240 -6.18 -26.50 12.17
N SER A 241 -5.95 -27.82 12.18
CA SER A 241 -4.62 -28.42 12.01
C SER A 241 -3.93 -28.03 10.70
N TYR A 242 -4.68 -27.93 9.61
CA TYR A 242 -4.16 -27.49 8.31
C TYR A 242 -3.72 -26.03 8.38
N CYS A 243 -4.53 -25.16 8.97
CA CYS A 243 -4.19 -23.75 9.10
C CYS A 243 -3.00 -23.52 10.04
N ILE A 244 -2.92 -24.23 11.18
CA ILE A 244 -1.77 -24.19 12.08
C ILE A 244 -0.46 -24.48 11.34
N LYS A 245 -0.46 -25.51 10.50
CA LYS A 245 0.69 -25.87 9.68
C LYS A 245 1.05 -24.73 8.71
N TYR A 246 0.09 -24.24 7.94
CA TYR A 246 0.35 -23.25 6.88
C TYR A 246 0.57 -21.81 7.38
N MET A 247 0.25 -21.49 8.63
CA MET A 247 0.74 -20.27 9.29
C MET A 247 2.26 -20.22 9.40
N ARG A 248 2.96 -21.33 9.22
CA ARG A 248 4.44 -21.44 9.25
C ARG A 248 5.04 -21.47 7.84
N HIS A 249 4.25 -21.29 6.80
CA HIS A 249 4.75 -21.30 5.42
C HIS A 249 5.67 -20.09 5.13
N TYR A 250 6.64 -20.21 4.22
CA TYR A 250 7.57 -19.10 3.90
C TYR A 250 6.88 -17.91 3.21
N SER A 251 5.82 -18.17 2.43
CA SER A 251 5.07 -17.15 1.71
C SER A 251 4.15 -16.38 2.66
N PRO A 252 4.24 -15.03 2.74
CA PRO A 252 3.37 -14.20 3.58
C PRO A 252 1.90 -14.38 3.20
N LEU A 253 1.60 -14.55 1.91
CA LEU A 253 0.26 -14.83 1.40
C LEU A 253 -0.35 -16.05 2.10
N VAL A 254 0.35 -17.18 2.05
CA VAL A 254 -0.14 -18.44 2.64
C VAL A 254 -0.33 -18.31 4.15
N ARG A 255 0.62 -17.65 4.86
CA ARG A 255 0.51 -17.49 6.31
C ARG A 255 -0.68 -16.62 6.71
N THR A 256 -0.83 -15.44 6.12
CA THR A 256 -1.92 -14.51 6.43
C THR A 256 -3.27 -15.14 6.12
N TRP A 257 -3.39 -15.89 5.02
CA TRP A 257 -4.64 -16.60 4.70
C TRP A 257 -4.92 -17.78 5.61
N ALA A 258 -3.91 -18.55 6.02
CA ALA A 258 -4.08 -19.60 7.02
C ALA A 258 -4.53 -19.02 8.38
N GLY A 259 -3.90 -17.93 8.84
CA GLY A 259 -4.32 -17.20 10.02
C GLY A 259 -5.75 -16.67 9.89
N ARG A 260 -6.08 -16.09 8.74
CA ARG A 260 -7.44 -15.64 8.42
C ARG A 260 -8.49 -16.73 8.57
N ARG A 261 -8.24 -17.93 8.01
CA ARG A 261 -9.19 -19.04 8.12
C ARG A 261 -9.39 -19.47 9.58
N LEU A 262 -8.36 -19.45 10.42
CA LEU A 262 -8.52 -19.67 11.87
C LEU A 262 -9.37 -18.58 12.53
N GLY A 263 -9.13 -17.31 12.21
CA GLY A 263 -9.94 -16.20 12.73
C GLY A 263 -11.41 -16.28 12.29
N GLU A 264 -11.68 -16.80 11.09
CA GLU A 264 -13.04 -17.02 10.58
C GLU A 264 -13.77 -18.18 11.27
N MET A 265 -13.05 -19.18 11.79
CA MET A 265 -13.65 -20.34 12.48
C MET A 265 -14.25 -19.98 13.85
N LYS A 266 -13.61 -19.07 14.60
CA LYS A 266 -14.06 -18.60 15.93
C LYS A 266 -14.32 -19.72 16.96
N THR A 267 -13.69 -20.89 16.80
CA THR A 267 -13.78 -21.99 17.76
C THR A 267 -12.71 -21.86 18.85
N PRO A 268 -12.92 -22.43 20.06
CA PRO A 268 -11.89 -22.44 21.10
C PRO A 268 -10.56 -23.08 20.66
N GLU A 269 -10.64 -24.11 19.80
CA GLU A 269 -9.46 -24.75 19.21
C GLU A 269 -8.69 -23.79 18.29
N ALA A 270 -9.40 -23.03 17.43
CA ALA A 270 -8.78 -22.05 16.55
C ALA A 270 -8.19 -20.85 17.31
N ILE A 271 -8.87 -20.37 18.37
CA ILE A 271 -8.36 -19.30 19.24
C ILE A 271 -7.09 -19.77 19.96
N THR A 272 -7.10 -20.99 20.51
CA THR A 272 -5.91 -21.59 21.15
C THR A 272 -4.74 -21.71 20.17
N ALA A 273 -5.04 -22.08 18.91
CA ALA A 273 -4.04 -22.15 17.85
C ALA A 273 -3.41 -20.78 17.55
N LEU A 274 -4.23 -19.72 17.43
CA LEU A 274 -3.75 -18.35 17.21
C LEU A 274 -2.93 -17.84 18.39
N ARG A 275 -3.32 -18.16 19.63
CA ARG A 275 -2.56 -17.78 20.84
C ARG A 275 -1.19 -18.46 20.90
N LYS A 276 -1.10 -19.72 20.48
CA LYS A 276 0.21 -20.40 20.32
C LYS A 276 1.05 -19.74 19.22
N ALA A 277 0.41 -19.33 18.13
CA ALA A 277 1.09 -18.66 17.02
C ALA A 277 1.61 -17.25 17.39
N SER A 278 0.90 -16.49 18.24
CA SER A 278 1.37 -15.19 18.73
C SER A 278 2.57 -15.27 19.69
N LEU A 279 2.86 -16.46 20.24
CA LEU A 279 4.03 -16.76 21.08
C LEU A 279 5.17 -17.45 20.32
N HIS A 280 5.02 -17.64 19.02
CA HIS A 280 5.99 -18.40 18.23
C HIS A 280 7.34 -17.66 18.13
N SER A 281 8.46 -18.39 18.06
CA SER A 281 9.80 -17.78 17.98
C SER A 281 10.02 -17.01 16.66
N ASP A 282 9.43 -17.48 15.57
CA ASP A 282 9.45 -16.83 14.26
C ASP A 282 8.48 -15.62 14.18
N PRO A 283 8.98 -14.38 13.96
CA PRO A 283 8.15 -13.17 13.85
C PRO A 283 7.14 -13.24 12.71
N ARG A 284 7.41 -14.04 11.68
CA ARG A 284 6.52 -14.21 10.52
C ARG A 284 5.24 -14.96 10.88
N VAL A 285 5.32 -15.86 11.86
CA VAL A 285 4.18 -16.61 12.41
C VAL A 285 3.38 -15.71 13.35
N ARG A 286 4.07 -14.93 14.20
CA ARG A 286 3.43 -13.93 15.09
C ARG A 286 2.66 -12.89 14.28
N ARG A 287 3.26 -12.34 13.21
CA ARG A 287 2.58 -11.44 12.27
C ARG A 287 1.29 -12.03 11.71
N ALA A 288 1.32 -13.30 11.28
CA ALA A 288 0.13 -13.96 10.74
C ALA A 288 -0.98 -14.15 11.79
N ALA A 289 -0.62 -14.34 13.07
CA ALA A 289 -1.60 -14.33 14.15
C ALA A 289 -2.23 -12.94 14.33
N TYR A 290 -1.45 -11.85 14.25
CA TYR A 290 -1.98 -10.50 14.33
C TYR A 290 -2.87 -10.11 13.13
N ASP A 291 -2.54 -10.56 11.92
CA ASP A 291 -3.42 -10.42 10.74
C ASP A 291 -4.74 -11.19 10.92
N ALA A 292 -4.70 -12.34 11.61
CA ALA A 292 -5.89 -13.13 11.90
C ALA A 292 -6.83 -12.39 12.86
N ILE A 293 -6.27 -11.80 13.93
CA ILE A 293 -6.98 -11.04 14.95
C ILE A 293 -7.60 -9.77 14.35
N SER A 294 -6.76 -8.94 13.73
CA SER A 294 -7.16 -7.64 13.15
C SER A 294 -8.09 -7.75 11.95
N GLY A 295 -8.06 -8.89 11.25
CA GLY A 295 -8.76 -9.03 9.98
C GLY A 295 -8.12 -8.27 8.83
N TYR A 296 -6.99 -7.59 9.06
CA TYR A 296 -6.31 -6.78 8.07
C TYR A 296 -5.50 -7.65 7.10
N ASP A 297 -5.73 -7.45 5.81
CA ASP A 297 -5.08 -8.19 4.72
C ASP A 297 -4.29 -7.26 3.78
N ASN A 298 -3.75 -6.16 4.35
CA ASN A 298 -2.99 -5.11 3.68
C ASN A 298 -3.75 -4.35 2.58
N TRP A 299 -5.07 -4.52 2.48
CA TRP A 299 -5.89 -3.85 1.48
C TRP A 299 -7.23 -3.38 2.02
N ARG A 300 -7.99 -4.28 2.66
CA ARG A 300 -9.33 -3.93 3.17
C ARG A 300 -9.23 -3.09 4.45
N ARG A 301 -10.28 -2.32 4.71
CA ARG A 301 -10.41 -1.52 5.94
C ARG A 301 -10.46 -2.45 7.16
N PRO A 302 -9.66 -2.22 8.22
CA PRO A 302 -9.59 -3.07 9.41
C PRO A 302 -10.75 -2.79 10.40
N ILE A 303 -11.96 -2.53 9.90
CA ILE A 303 -13.08 -1.99 10.73
C ILE A 303 -13.79 -3.10 11.52
N LYS A 304 -13.71 -4.36 11.06
CA LYS A 304 -14.28 -5.50 11.77
C LYS A 304 -13.21 -6.55 11.91
N GLY A 305 -12.54 -6.58 13.05
CA GLY A 305 -11.69 -7.68 13.46
C GLY A 305 -12.42 -9.01 13.36
N ARG A 306 -11.67 -10.11 13.33
CA ARG A 306 -12.30 -11.44 13.22
C ARG A 306 -12.77 -11.97 14.57
N LEU A 307 -12.12 -11.56 15.64
CA LEU A 307 -12.42 -11.93 17.02
C LEU A 307 -13.15 -10.77 17.72
N SER A 308 -13.87 -11.06 18.80
CA SER A 308 -14.50 -10.03 19.64
C SER A 308 -13.43 -9.28 20.45
N ALA A 309 -13.74 -8.04 20.84
CA ALA A 309 -12.85 -7.21 21.64
C ALA A 309 -12.46 -7.87 22.97
N GLU A 310 -13.44 -8.46 23.66
CA GLU A 310 -13.25 -9.29 24.85
C GLU A 310 -12.19 -10.39 24.64
N VAL A 311 -12.31 -11.19 23.58
CA VAL A 311 -11.34 -12.27 23.30
C VAL A 311 -9.94 -11.72 23.04
N VAL A 312 -9.83 -10.58 22.34
CA VAL A 312 -8.54 -9.92 22.08
C VAL A 312 -7.91 -9.44 23.38
N SER A 313 -8.67 -8.73 24.21
CA SER A 313 -8.24 -8.22 25.51
C SER A 313 -7.83 -9.33 26.47
N GLU A 314 -8.63 -10.40 26.58
CA GLU A 314 -8.39 -11.47 27.54
C GLU A 314 -7.27 -12.43 27.13
N GLN A 315 -7.12 -12.70 25.83
CA GLN A 315 -6.27 -13.82 25.37
C GLN A 315 -5.03 -13.41 24.57
N PHE A 316 -4.97 -12.18 24.05
CA PHE A 316 -3.90 -11.75 23.15
C PHE A 316 -3.20 -10.47 23.57
N LEU A 317 -3.80 -9.67 24.46
CA LEU A 317 -3.29 -8.34 24.83
C LEU A 317 -1.84 -8.39 25.33
N ASP A 318 -1.52 -9.32 26.22
CA ASP A 318 -0.17 -9.45 26.77
C ASP A 318 0.88 -9.66 25.68
N GLN A 319 0.59 -10.55 24.71
CA GLN A 319 1.51 -10.84 23.60
C GLN A 319 1.61 -9.66 22.62
N ILE A 320 0.50 -8.97 22.35
CA ILE A 320 0.50 -7.77 21.51
C ILE A 320 1.38 -6.70 22.15
N VAL A 321 1.18 -6.42 23.44
CA VAL A 321 1.95 -5.41 24.19
C VAL A 321 3.42 -5.82 24.31
N GLN A 322 3.72 -7.10 24.51
CA GLN A 322 5.09 -7.59 24.53
C GLN A 322 5.82 -7.32 23.22
N THR A 323 5.17 -7.59 22.07
CA THR A 323 5.72 -7.27 20.75
C THR A 323 5.98 -5.79 20.57
N LEU A 324 5.04 -4.93 20.98
CA LEU A 324 5.18 -3.47 20.87
C LEU A 324 6.27 -2.89 21.80
N LYS A 325 6.56 -3.52 22.94
CA LYS A 325 7.62 -3.09 23.88
C LYS A 325 9.01 -3.58 23.50
N ASN A 326 9.10 -4.63 22.70
CA ASN A 326 10.37 -5.24 22.33
C ASN A 326 10.97 -4.47 21.14
N GLU A 327 12.09 -3.78 21.37
CA GLU A 327 12.82 -3.02 20.35
C GLU A 327 13.37 -3.90 19.22
N GLU A 328 13.55 -5.20 19.48
CA GLU A 328 13.98 -6.17 18.47
C GLU A 328 12.81 -6.70 17.62
N SER A 329 11.54 -6.45 17.98
CA SER A 329 10.41 -6.88 17.15
C SER A 329 10.54 -6.34 15.74
N ALA A 330 10.32 -7.19 14.74
CA ALA A 330 10.37 -6.75 13.34
C ALA A 330 9.37 -5.60 13.14
N TRP A 331 9.72 -4.57 12.38
CA TRP A 331 8.79 -3.48 12.11
C TRP A 331 7.53 -3.97 11.40
N TRP A 332 7.68 -4.95 10.50
CA TRP A 332 6.52 -5.58 9.90
C TRP A 332 5.67 -6.33 10.94
N GLU A 333 6.24 -6.87 12.01
CA GLU A 333 5.46 -7.48 13.08
C GLU A 333 4.71 -6.44 13.92
N ILE A 334 5.37 -5.34 14.28
CA ILE A 334 4.80 -4.21 15.02
C ILE A 334 3.59 -3.63 14.29
N ASP A 335 3.66 -3.50 12.96
CA ASP A 335 2.52 -3.08 12.13
C ASP A 335 1.28 -3.94 12.38
N GLY A 336 1.44 -5.27 12.34
CA GLY A 336 0.34 -6.19 12.63
C GLY A 336 -0.16 -6.10 14.07
N ALA A 337 0.76 -5.99 15.04
CA ALA A 337 0.43 -5.89 16.46
C ALA A 337 -0.38 -4.62 16.77
N LEU A 338 -0.08 -3.48 16.15
CA LEU A 338 -0.86 -2.25 16.30
C LEU A 338 -2.29 -2.40 15.76
N PHE A 339 -2.48 -3.00 14.58
CA PHE A 339 -3.83 -3.31 14.08
C PHE A 339 -4.58 -4.30 14.98
N ALA A 340 -3.89 -5.27 15.57
CA ALA A 340 -4.48 -6.22 16.51
C ALA A 340 -4.87 -5.54 17.84
N LEU A 341 -4.04 -4.62 18.35
CA LEU A 341 -4.36 -3.82 19.54
C LEU A 341 -5.61 -2.97 19.33
N GLY A 342 -5.79 -2.41 18.14
CA GLY A 342 -7.02 -1.68 17.77
C GLY A 342 -8.30 -2.51 17.75
N GLN A 343 -8.21 -3.83 17.96
CA GLN A 343 -9.38 -4.69 18.14
C GLN A 343 -9.61 -5.10 19.59
N ALA A 344 -8.84 -4.60 20.55
CA ALA A 344 -9.05 -4.85 21.98
C ALA A 344 -10.21 -4.02 22.55
N GLU A 345 -10.61 -4.29 23.79
CA GLU A 345 -11.58 -3.45 24.50
C GLU A 345 -11.07 -1.99 24.62
N PRO A 346 -11.94 -0.97 24.47
CA PRO A 346 -11.53 0.44 24.52
C PRO A 346 -10.75 0.82 25.79
N LYS A 347 -11.09 0.23 26.94
CA LYS A 347 -10.37 0.43 28.21
C LYS A 347 -8.90 -0.03 28.14
N ASP A 348 -8.63 -1.11 27.42
CA ASP A 348 -7.29 -1.69 27.29
C ASP A 348 -6.48 -0.94 26.22
N ILE A 349 -7.12 -0.53 25.12
CA ILE A 349 -6.52 0.39 24.14
C ILE A 349 -6.08 1.66 24.87
N ARG A 350 -6.97 2.27 25.66
CA ARG A 350 -6.70 3.49 26.43
C ARG A 350 -5.54 3.32 27.41
N LYS A 351 -5.51 2.22 28.15
CA LYS A 351 -4.41 1.85 29.06
C LYS A 351 -3.05 1.81 28.36
N HIS A 352 -3.03 1.42 27.09
CA HIS A 352 -1.82 1.29 26.29
C HIS A 352 -1.56 2.47 25.32
N LEU A 353 -2.34 3.56 25.39
CA LEU A 353 -2.10 4.76 24.58
C LEU A 353 -0.69 5.33 24.67
N PRO A 354 -0.02 5.40 25.84
CA PRO A 354 1.36 5.88 25.91
C PRO A 354 2.33 5.06 25.04
N LEU A 355 2.08 3.75 24.91
CA LEU A 355 2.86 2.86 24.05
C LEU A 355 2.52 3.08 22.58
N ILE A 356 1.22 3.17 22.23
CA ILE A 356 0.77 3.45 20.85
C ILE A 356 1.35 4.78 20.34
N ARG A 357 1.39 5.82 21.20
CA ARG A 357 1.89 7.16 20.86
C ARG A 357 3.33 7.16 20.34
N GLN A 358 4.18 6.22 20.76
CA GLN A 358 5.57 6.10 20.28
C GLN A 358 5.64 5.87 18.76
N PHE A 359 4.62 5.22 18.19
CA PHE A 359 4.58 4.90 16.77
C PHE A 359 3.91 5.99 15.91
N THR A 360 3.22 6.95 16.54
CA THR A 360 2.47 8.01 15.82
C THR A 360 3.35 9.00 15.06
N THR A 361 4.64 9.05 15.39
CA THR A 361 5.67 9.89 14.75
C THR A 361 6.80 9.07 14.13
N HIS A 362 6.61 7.75 13.98
CA HIS A 362 7.61 6.87 13.39
C HIS A 362 7.99 7.31 11.97
N GLN A 363 9.26 7.11 11.58
CA GLN A 363 9.77 7.52 10.26
C GLN A 363 9.00 6.86 9.10
N ASP A 364 8.71 5.56 9.22
CA ASP A 364 7.90 4.84 8.25
C ASP A 364 6.40 5.08 8.45
N TRP A 365 5.75 5.44 7.35
CA TRP A 365 4.34 5.86 7.32
C TRP A 365 3.37 4.75 7.74
N TYR A 366 3.69 3.48 7.47
CA TYR A 366 2.77 2.38 7.78
C TYR A 366 2.69 2.12 9.29
N LEU A 367 3.75 2.39 10.07
CA LEU A 367 3.68 2.29 11.54
C LEU A 367 2.87 3.44 12.15
N ARG A 368 3.00 4.65 11.61
CA ARG A 368 2.12 5.77 11.99
C ARG A 368 0.66 5.45 11.69
N GLU A 369 0.40 4.87 10.52
CA GLU A 369 -0.95 4.46 10.14
C GLU A 369 -1.51 3.34 11.01
N ALA A 370 -0.72 2.32 11.33
CA ALA A 370 -1.16 1.25 12.21
C ALA A 370 -1.45 1.79 13.63
N ALA A 371 -0.65 2.74 14.12
CA ALA A 371 -0.90 3.43 15.39
C ALA A 371 -2.19 4.26 15.37
N PHE A 372 -2.45 4.95 14.25
CA PHE A 372 -3.72 5.66 14.04
C PHE A 372 -4.90 4.69 14.13
N TRP A 373 -4.83 3.54 13.46
CA TRP A 373 -5.90 2.54 13.51
C TRP A 373 -6.05 1.88 14.89
N ALA A 374 -4.96 1.74 15.66
CA ALA A 374 -5.04 1.32 17.05
C ALA A 374 -5.88 2.29 17.90
N ILE A 375 -5.72 3.61 17.69
CA ILE A 375 -6.48 4.65 18.39
C ILE A 375 -7.94 4.70 17.87
N VAL A 376 -8.17 4.53 16.57
CA VAL A 376 -9.53 4.46 16.00
C VAL A 376 -10.33 3.31 16.61
N GLY A 377 -9.67 2.25 17.10
CA GLY A 377 -10.30 1.16 17.85
C GLY A 377 -11.02 1.58 19.14
N LEU A 378 -10.84 2.82 19.62
CA LEU A 378 -11.65 3.38 20.71
C LEU A 378 -13.11 3.61 20.29
N HIS A 379 -13.41 3.67 18.99
CA HIS A 379 -14.77 3.84 18.46
C HIS A 379 -15.51 5.01 19.12
N ALA A 380 -16.75 4.82 19.56
CA ALA A 380 -17.57 5.84 20.21
C ALA A 380 -17.02 6.29 21.57
N ASP A 381 -16.12 5.53 22.19
CA ASP A 381 -15.51 5.87 23.48
C ASP A 381 -14.34 6.85 23.35
N ILE A 382 -13.97 7.25 22.12
CA ILE A 382 -12.87 8.19 21.88
C ILE A 382 -13.15 9.56 22.50
N SER A 383 -12.19 10.09 23.25
CA SER A 383 -12.26 11.43 23.86
C SER A 383 -11.81 12.52 22.89
N GLY A 384 -12.10 13.78 23.23
CA GLY A 384 -11.66 14.93 22.45
C GLY A 384 -10.13 15.09 22.35
N GLU A 385 -9.38 14.67 23.39
CA GLU A 385 -7.92 14.65 23.36
C GLU A 385 -7.38 13.58 22.39
N GLU A 386 -7.95 12.37 22.44
CA GLU A 386 -7.58 11.26 21.55
C GLU A 386 -7.95 11.58 20.10
N PHE A 387 -9.11 12.19 19.85
CA PHE A 387 -9.48 12.70 18.52
C PHE A 387 -8.55 13.82 18.05
N SER A 388 -8.15 14.72 18.95
CA SER A 388 -7.15 15.73 18.66
C SER A 388 -5.81 15.09 18.26
N LEU A 389 -5.39 13.98 18.86
CA LEU A 389 -4.20 13.27 18.40
C LEU A 389 -4.35 12.78 16.94
N LEU A 390 -5.50 12.22 16.56
CA LEU A 390 -5.76 11.77 15.18
C LEU A 390 -5.64 12.92 14.16
N THR A 391 -6.20 14.09 14.47
CA THR A 391 -6.09 15.27 13.59
C THR A 391 -4.66 15.81 13.52
N GLN A 392 -3.88 15.69 14.60
CA GLN A 392 -2.46 16.03 14.59
C GLN A 392 -1.69 15.11 13.65
N MET A 393 -1.88 13.78 13.76
CA MET A 393 -1.25 12.79 12.87
C MET A 393 -1.55 13.10 11.40
N TYR A 394 -2.81 13.41 11.07
CA TYR A 394 -3.21 13.82 9.72
C TYR A 394 -2.44 15.04 9.22
N SER A 395 -2.34 16.10 10.04
CA SER A 395 -1.64 17.34 9.67
C SER A 395 -0.14 17.15 9.42
N GLN A 396 0.47 16.14 10.06
CA GLN A 396 1.91 15.84 9.92
C GLN A 396 2.21 14.89 8.76
N SER A 397 1.22 14.09 8.34
CA SER A 397 1.39 13.15 7.23
C SER A 397 1.76 13.87 5.93
N GLN A 398 2.75 13.35 5.23
CA GLN A 398 3.13 13.76 3.88
C GLN A 398 2.73 12.72 2.83
N HIS A 399 2.25 11.55 3.29
CA HIS A 399 2.11 10.36 2.47
C HIS A 399 0.66 10.19 2.00
N VAL A 400 0.46 10.09 0.68
CA VAL A 400 -0.89 10.09 0.08
C VAL A 400 -1.72 8.89 0.55
N PHE A 401 -1.14 7.70 0.61
CA PHE A 401 -1.86 6.51 1.06
C PHE A 401 -2.23 6.58 2.54
N GLU A 402 -1.33 7.11 3.38
CA GLU A 402 -1.58 7.30 4.81
C GLU A 402 -2.78 8.24 5.03
N ARG A 403 -2.84 9.37 4.30
CA ARG A 403 -3.99 10.27 4.32
C ARG A 403 -5.29 9.64 3.84
N ALA A 404 -5.24 8.83 2.78
CA ALA A 404 -6.41 8.11 2.29
C ALA A 404 -6.91 7.07 3.31
N SER A 405 -6.00 6.47 4.08
CA SER A 405 -6.35 5.58 5.18
C SER A 405 -6.97 6.33 6.35
N PHE A 406 -6.39 7.48 6.74
CA PHE A 406 -6.92 8.34 7.80
C PHE A 406 -8.34 8.83 7.52
N ASP A 407 -8.64 9.20 6.27
CA ASP A 407 -9.99 9.53 5.81
C ASP A 407 -11.02 8.46 6.19
N SER A 408 -10.67 7.18 5.98
CA SER A 408 -11.53 6.07 6.36
C SER A 408 -11.69 5.95 7.89
N GLY A 409 -10.67 6.27 8.69
CA GLY A 409 -10.80 6.30 10.15
C GLY A 409 -11.66 7.45 10.66
N PHE A 410 -11.51 8.66 10.08
CA PHE A 410 -12.40 9.78 10.40
C PHE A 410 -13.84 9.48 10.01
N GLN A 411 -14.07 8.83 8.86
CA GLN A 411 -15.39 8.33 8.49
C GLN A 411 -15.97 7.40 9.56
N THR A 412 -15.17 6.44 10.04
CA THR A 412 -15.59 5.51 11.09
C THR A 412 -16.03 6.25 12.35
N ILE A 413 -15.16 7.09 12.91
CA ILE A 413 -15.43 7.83 14.16
C ILE A 413 -16.65 8.77 14.00
N LEU A 414 -16.69 9.58 12.95
CA LEU A 414 -17.67 10.66 12.82
C LEU A 414 -19.02 10.19 12.25
N LYS A 415 -19.03 9.21 11.35
CA LYS A 415 -20.26 8.77 10.65
C LYS A 415 -20.73 7.39 11.07
N SER A 416 -19.84 6.41 11.26
CA SER A 416 -20.24 5.06 11.65
C SER A 416 -20.53 4.98 13.15
N ASP A 417 -19.60 5.43 13.98
CA ASP A 417 -19.70 5.38 15.44
C ASP A 417 -20.44 6.60 16.00
N LYS A 418 -20.49 7.70 15.22
CA LYS A 418 -21.15 8.97 15.58
C LYS A 418 -20.62 9.52 16.92
N ALA A 419 -19.30 9.41 17.14
CA ALA A 419 -18.67 10.00 18.30
C ALA A 419 -18.93 11.51 18.33
N ALA A 420 -19.37 12.02 19.47
CA ALA A 420 -19.67 13.43 19.66
C ALA A 420 -18.51 14.11 20.40
N PHE A 421 -18.13 15.28 19.90
CA PHE A 421 -17.03 16.06 20.47
C PHE A 421 -17.51 17.43 20.90
N ASP A 422 -16.89 17.97 21.94
CA ASP A 422 -17.14 19.34 22.36
C ASP A 422 -16.70 20.35 21.28
N ARG A 423 -17.21 21.57 21.40
CA ARG A 423 -16.94 22.65 20.44
C ARG A 423 -15.45 22.99 20.34
N THR A 424 -14.70 22.93 21.44
CA THR A 424 -13.25 23.23 21.46
C THR A 424 -12.48 22.21 20.64
N THR A 425 -12.80 20.92 20.80
CA THR A 425 -12.23 19.83 20.01
C THR A 425 -12.51 20.02 18.51
N LEU A 426 -13.73 20.37 18.14
CA LEU A 426 -14.11 20.62 16.74
C LEU A 426 -13.42 21.87 16.15
N LEU A 427 -13.28 22.95 16.93
CA LEU A 427 -12.53 24.15 16.54
C LEU A 427 -11.05 23.83 16.25
N ASN A 428 -10.41 23.06 17.14
CA ASN A 428 -9.02 22.64 16.97
C ASN A 428 -8.84 21.75 15.73
N ALA A 429 -9.79 20.85 15.48
CA ALA A 429 -9.82 20.03 14.28
C ALA A 429 -9.93 20.89 13.02
N ALA A 430 -10.88 21.83 13.00
CA ALA A 430 -11.11 22.75 11.89
C ALA A 430 -9.84 23.56 11.54
N GLN A 431 -9.19 24.14 12.55
CA GLN A 431 -7.94 24.89 12.35
C GLN A 431 -6.82 24.05 11.73
N ARG A 432 -6.69 22.77 12.13
CA ARG A 432 -5.66 21.87 11.59
C ARG A 432 -5.97 21.45 10.15
N PHE A 433 -7.22 21.09 9.87
CA PHE A 433 -7.63 20.74 8.52
C PHE A 433 -7.62 21.95 7.58
N GLY A 434 -7.95 23.15 8.07
CA GLY A 434 -7.79 24.41 7.33
C GLY A 434 -6.36 24.61 6.86
N LYS A 435 -5.42 24.60 7.80
CA LYS A 435 -3.99 24.71 7.46
C LYS A 435 -3.53 23.64 6.49
N THR A 436 -4.00 22.40 6.65
CA THR A 436 -3.66 21.29 5.76
C THR A 436 -4.31 21.41 4.37
N THR A 437 -5.40 22.17 4.24
CA THR A 437 -6.04 22.41 2.94
C THR A 437 -5.24 23.40 2.09
N HIS A 438 -4.68 24.46 2.66
CA HIS A 438 -3.96 25.48 1.89
C HIS A 438 -2.44 25.31 1.88
N ALA A 439 -1.86 24.78 2.96
CA ALA A 439 -0.42 24.54 3.09
C ALA A 439 -0.12 23.10 3.57
N PRO A 440 -0.59 22.07 2.85
CA PRO A 440 -0.30 20.70 3.23
C PRO A 440 1.18 20.38 3.14
N LYS A 441 1.66 19.53 4.06
CA LYS A 441 2.97 18.88 3.88
C LYS A 441 2.90 17.87 2.74
N VAL A 442 3.89 17.85 1.86
CA VAL A 442 4.00 16.88 0.77
C VAL A 442 5.44 16.38 0.67
N MET A 443 5.61 15.15 0.18
CA MET A 443 6.94 14.58 -0.05
C MET A 443 7.73 15.40 -1.07
N LEU A 444 9.05 15.44 -0.92
CA LEU A 444 9.96 16.07 -1.87
C LEU A 444 9.72 15.53 -3.30
N GLY A 445 9.74 16.42 -4.29
CA GLY A 445 9.56 16.06 -5.70
C GLY A 445 8.11 15.94 -6.18
N TYR A 446 7.11 16.05 -5.30
CA TYR A 446 5.69 15.97 -5.70
C TYR A 446 5.13 17.29 -6.26
N GLY A 447 5.81 18.41 -6.03
CA GLY A 447 5.49 19.72 -6.59
C GLY A 447 4.07 20.22 -6.27
N VAL A 448 3.58 21.13 -7.12
CA VAL A 448 2.25 21.76 -6.97
C VAL A 448 1.12 20.74 -7.12
N GLY A 449 1.25 19.77 -8.02
CA GLY A 449 0.27 18.68 -8.19
C GLY A 449 0.08 17.85 -6.91
N GLY A 450 1.15 17.58 -6.17
CA GLY A 450 1.08 16.92 -4.86
C GLY A 450 0.37 17.76 -3.81
N THR A 451 0.56 19.08 -3.85
CA THR A 451 -0.12 20.04 -2.94
C THR A 451 -1.62 20.02 -3.18
N HIS A 452 -2.06 20.02 -4.44
CA HIS A 452 -3.49 19.90 -4.77
C HIS A 452 -4.09 18.54 -4.38
N GLU A 453 -3.36 17.44 -4.58
CA GLU A 453 -3.80 16.11 -4.09
C GLU A 453 -3.95 16.10 -2.57
N ALA A 454 -3.01 16.71 -1.85
CA ALA A 454 -3.06 16.80 -0.40
C ALA A 454 -4.24 17.63 0.13
N ALA A 455 -4.48 18.79 -0.48
CA ALA A 455 -5.66 19.62 -0.21
C ALA A 455 -6.95 18.82 -0.49
N HIS A 456 -6.96 18.07 -1.59
CA HIS A 456 -8.10 17.24 -1.99
C HIS A 456 -8.40 16.15 -0.96
N ARG A 457 -7.37 15.46 -0.47
CA ARG A 457 -7.52 14.48 0.63
C ARG A 457 -8.08 15.12 1.90
N THR A 458 -7.74 16.38 2.17
CA THR A 458 -8.26 17.06 3.37
C THR A 458 -9.76 17.35 3.21
N MET A 459 -10.20 17.77 2.02
CA MET A 459 -11.62 17.93 1.72
C MET A 459 -12.42 16.62 1.76
N MET A 460 -11.80 15.47 1.47
CA MET A 460 -12.42 14.16 1.68
C MET A 460 -12.73 13.91 3.15
N VAL A 461 -11.77 14.21 4.04
CA VAL A 461 -11.98 14.11 5.49
C VAL A 461 -13.11 15.03 5.96
N LEU A 462 -13.10 16.29 5.50
CA LEU A 462 -14.09 17.30 5.89
C LEU A 462 -15.51 16.93 5.48
N LYS A 463 -15.70 16.12 4.42
CA LYS A 463 -17.01 15.59 4.04
C LYS A 463 -17.69 14.81 5.17
N HIS A 464 -16.92 14.29 6.13
CA HIS A 464 -17.44 13.53 7.27
C HIS A 464 -17.91 14.40 8.43
N PHE A 465 -17.53 15.68 8.47
CA PHE A 465 -17.97 16.64 9.48
C PHE A 465 -19.34 17.24 9.13
N ASP A 466 -19.97 17.88 10.11
CA ASP A 466 -21.15 18.70 9.86
C ASP A 466 -20.77 20.01 9.17
N PRO A 467 -21.63 20.56 8.29
CA PRO A 467 -21.29 21.74 7.50
C PRO A 467 -20.91 22.99 8.30
N GLU A 468 -21.26 23.06 9.58
CA GLU A 468 -20.88 24.13 10.50
C GLU A 468 -19.36 24.25 10.71
N ILE A 469 -18.58 23.25 10.29
CA ILE A 469 -17.12 23.33 10.34
C ILE A 469 -16.53 24.28 9.29
N TYR A 470 -17.18 24.44 8.13
CA TYR A 470 -16.60 25.16 7.00
C TYR A 470 -16.38 26.66 7.23
N PRO A 471 -17.30 27.40 7.90
CA PRO A 471 -17.06 28.81 8.24
C PRO A 471 -15.76 29.02 9.05
N LEU A 472 -15.35 28.04 9.85
CA LEU A 472 -14.13 28.10 10.67
C LEU A 472 -12.83 27.99 9.85
N MET A 473 -12.95 27.69 8.55
CA MET A 473 -11.84 27.40 7.64
C MET A 473 -11.78 28.38 6.46
N LEU A 474 -12.57 29.45 6.52
CA LEU A 474 -12.75 30.37 5.40
C LEU A 474 -11.43 31.02 4.96
N GLU A 475 -10.62 31.47 5.92
CA GLU A 475 -9.31 32.08 5.65
C GLU A 475 -8.39 31.10 4.91
N ASP A 476 -8.38 29.83 5.32
CA ASP A 476 -7.59 28.79 4.66
C ASP A 476 -8.07 28.54 3.22
N PHE A 477 -9.38 28.50 2.97
CA PHE A 477 -9.88 28.35 1.60
C PHE A 477 -9.49 29.55 0.72
N VAL A 478 -9.54 30.76 1.26
CA VAL A 478 -9.09 31.97 0.56
C VAL A 478 -7.59 31.90 0.23
N LEU A 479 -6.77 31.47 1.20
CA LEU A 479 -5.33 31.29 0.99
C LEU A 479 -5.04 30.23 -0.06
N TYR A 480 -5.74 29.09 -0.03
CA TYR A 480 -5.58 28.04 -1.04
C TYR A 480 -5.90 28.55 -2.45
N LEU A 481 -6.96 29.34 -2.59
CA LEU A 481 -7.37 29.88 -3.88
C LEU A 481 -6.42 30.96 -4.42
N LYS A 482 -5.64 31.61 -3.55
CA LYS A 482 -4.75 32.73 -3.93
C LYS A 482 -3.75 32.33 -5.03
N ASP A 483 -3.15 31.15 -4.92
CA ASP A 483 -2.11 30.67 -5.83
C ASP A 483 -2.60 29.43 -6.63
N TRP A 484 -3.91 29.29 -6.79
CA TRP A 484 -4.54 28.15 -7.45
C TRP A 484 -4.32 28.14 -8.97
N GLU A 485 -4.07 26.95 -9.54
CA GLU A 485 -3.96 26.73 -10.99
C GLU A 485 -4.84 25.58 -11.51
N PRO A 486 -5.39 25.66 -12.75
CA PRO A 486 -6.35 24.68 -13.29
C PRO A 486 -5.71 23.42 -13.89
N TYR A 487 -4.39 23.24 -13.76
CA TYR A 487 -3.65 22.22 -14.51
C TYR A 487 -3.73 20.80 -13.93
N TYR A 488 -4.36 20.62 -12.77
CA TYR A 488 -4.49 19.31 -12.14
C TYR A 488 -5.95 18.97 -11.89
N GLN A 489 -6.28 17.70 -12.05
CA GLN A 489 -7.62 17.19 -11.76
C GLN A 489 -8.07 17.54 -10.33
N HIS A 490 -7.20 17.37 -9.35
CA HIS A 490 -7.51 17.63 -7.95
C HIS A 490 -7.67 19.12 -7.63
N SER A 491 -6.97 20.01 -8.35
CA SER A 491 -7.15 21.45 -8.18
C SER A 491 -8.53 21.89 -8.66
N VAL A 492 -8.98 21.36 -9.80
CA VAL A 492 -10.33 21.57 -10.35
C VAL A 492 -11.39 21.02 -9.40
N TRP A 493 -11.23 19.77 -8.94
CA TRP A 493 -12.15 19.15 -7.99
C TRP A 493 -12.28 19.94 -6.69
N LEU A 494 -11.20 20.53 -6.19
CA LEU A 494 -11.24 21.38 -4.99
C LEU A 494 -12.29 22.49 -5.09
N ILE A 495 -12.45 23.09 -6.27
CA ILE A 495 -13.47 24.12 -6.50
C ILE A 495 -14.84 23.49 -6.73
N LYS A 496 -15.00 22.70 -7.80
CA LYS A 496 -16.32 22.21 -8.25
C LYS A 496 -16.92 21.07 -7.41
N GLY A 497 -16.11 20.39 -6.62
CA GLY A 497 -16.49 19.16 -5.94
C GLY A 497 -16.25 17.89 -6.77
N SER A 498 -16.47 16.73 -6.14
CA SER A 498 -16.53 15.44 -6.83
C SER A 498 -17.40 14.48 -6.02
N LYS A 499 -17.56 13.22 -6.47
CA LYS A 499 -18.23 12.21 -5.63
C LYS A 499 -17.53 11.96 -4.28
N TRP A 500 -16.25 12.31 -4.18
CA TRP A 500 -15.41 12.06 -3.01
C TRP A 500 -15.44 13.19 -1.99
N GLN A 501 -15.68 14.43 -2.40
CA GLN A 501 -15.62 15.60 -1.53
C GLN A 501 -16.51 16.74 -2.06
N PRO A 502 -17.03 17.63 -1.19
CA PRO A 502 -18.09 18.57 -1.56
C PRO A 502 -17.67 19.68 -2.52
N GLY A 503 -16.43 20.16 -2.45
CA GLY A 503 -15.92 21.30 -3.21
C GLY A 503 -16.23 22.65 -2.57
N ILE A 504 -15.40 23.65 -2.88
CA ILE A 504 -15.54 25.02 -2.38
C ILE A 504 -16.87 25.65 -2.83
N LEU A 505 -17.35 25.35 -4.04
CA LEU A 505 -18.65 25.86 -4.49
C LEU A 505 -19.80 25.38 -3.61
N LYS A 506 -19.76 24.12 -3.16
CA LYS A 506 -20.76 23.58 -2.23
C LYS A 506 -20.63 24.15 -0.83
N VAL A 507 -19.40 24.44 -0.39
CA VAL A 507 -19.14 25.14 0.87
C VAL A 507 -19.80 26.53 0.84
N LEU A 508 -19.60 27.28 -0.25
CA LEU A 508 -20.13 28.64 -0.41
C LEU A 508 -21.65 28.72 -0.24
N GLU A 509 -22.41 27.72 -0.72
CA GLU A 509 -23.88 27.68 -0.60
C GLU A 509 -24.38 27.81 0.85
N ASN A 510 -23.58 27.37 1.82
CA ASN A 510 -23.91 27.35 3.23
C ASN A 510 -23.34 28.55 4.03
N LEU A 511 -22.56 29.42 3.40
CA LEU A 511 -21.97 30.58 4.06
C LEU A 511 -22.92 31.79 4.06
N GLY A 512 -22.94 32.55 5.15
CA GLY A 512 -23.54 33.87 5.24
C GLY A 512 -22.63 34.95 4.65
N PRO A 513 -22.86 36.24 4.97
CA PRO A 513 -22.08 37.38 4.47
C PRO A 513 -20.57 37.28 4.72
N GLU A 514 -20.17 36.55 5.75
CA GLU A 514 -18.76 36.25 6.04
C GLU A 514 -18.06 35.58 4.86
N GLY A 515 -18.77 34.89 3.97
CA GLY A 515 -18.22 34.25 2.76
C GLY A 515 -17.70 35.20 1.67
N GLN A 516 -17.86 36.51 1.81
CA GLN A 516 -17.45 37.51 0.82
C GLN A 516 -15.97 37.42 0.36
N PRO A 517 -14.98 37.15 1.23
CA PRO A 517 -13.59 36.97 0.81
C PRO A 517 -13.40 35.78 -0.15
N LEU A 518 -14.16 34.69 0.07
CA LEU A 518 -14.12 33.50 -0.80
C LEU A 518 -14.71 33.81 -2.17
N VAL A 519 -15.83 34.55 -2.21
CA VAL A 519 -16.43 35.04 -3.46
C VAL A 519 -15.45 35.89 -4.26
N THR A 520 -14.72 36.77 -3.58
CA THR A 520 -13.71 37.64 -4.21
C THR A 520 -12.61 36.82 -4.92
N GLN A 521 -12.15 35.73 -4.29
CA GLN A 521 -11.16 34.84 -4.90
C GLN A 521 -11.74 34.06 -6.09
N LEU A 522 -12.97 33.56 -5.98
CA LEU A 522 -13.64 32.84 -7.05
C LEU A 522 -13.89 33.73 -8.27
N GLU A 523 -14.33 34.97 -8.08
CA GLU A 523 -14.51 35.96 -9.16
C GLU A 523 -13.18 36.30 -9.84
N ARG A 524 -12.10 36.47 -9.06
CA ARG A 524 -10.75 36.64 -9.62
C ARG A 524 -10.37 35.46 -10.50
N ILE A 525 -10.54 34.22 -10.02
CA ILE A 525 -10.24 33.01 -10.80
C ILE A 525 -11.06 32.97 -12.09
N SER A 526 -12.36 33.28 -12.04
CA SER A 526 -13.23 33.29 -13.22
C SER A 526 -12.79 34.33 -14.26
N ARG A 527 -12.41 35.54 -13.81
CA ARG A 527 -11.92 36.62 -14.68
C ARG A 527 -10.57 36.27 -15.32
N ASP A 528 -9.65 35.72 -14.52
CA ASP A 528 -8.27 35.48 -14.94
C ASP A 528 -8.14 34.11 -15.65
N TYR A 529 -9.21 33.31 -15.70
CA TYR A 529 -9.18 31.92 -16.20
C TYR A 529 -8.65 31.78 -17.63
N LYS A 530 -8.95 32.75 -18.50
CA LYS A 530 -8.50 32.76 -19.91
C LYS A 530 -6.99 32.98 -20.06
N GLN A 531 -6.31 33.46 -19.00
CA GLN A 531 -4.87 33.71 -19.01
C GLN A 531 -4.05 32.44 -18.79
N PHE A 532 -4.64 31.38 -18.24
CA PHE A 532 -3.96 30.08 -18.12
C PHE A 532 -3.77 29.42 -19.49
N ASP A 533 -2.69 28.64 -19.66
CA ASP A 533 -2.51 27.79 -20.84
C ASP A 533 -3.63 26.76 -20.99
N GLN A 534 -4.56 27.06 -21.90
CA GLN A 534 -5.77 26.25 -22.14
C GLN A 534 -5.45 24.83 -22.60
N ARG A 535 -4.29 24.59 -23.21
CA ARG A 535 -3.86 23.26 -23.68
C ARG A 535 -3.58 22.28 -22.54
N ARG A 536 -3.31 22.80 -21.34
CA ARG A 536 -3.02 22.02 -20.13
C ARG A 536 -4.25 21.78 -19.26
N ILE A 537 -5.39 22.40 -19.58
CA ILE A 537 -6.61 22.30 -18.79
C ILE A 537 -7.34 21.02 -19.18
N SER A 538 -7.70 20.21 -18.18
CA SER A 538 -8.49 19.00 -18.42
C SER A 538 -9.91 19.35 -18.89
N ARG A 539 -10.57 18.40 -19.57
CA ARG A 539 -11.99 18.54 -19.98
C ARG A 539 -12.91 18.93 -18.82
N GLU A 540 -12.62 18.49 -17.60
CA GLU A 540 -13.40 18.86 -16.43
C GLU A 540 -13.22 20.32 -15.99
N GLY A 541 -12.10 20.96 -16.35
CA GLY A 541 -11.79 22.35 -16.07
C GLY A 541 -12.46 23.34 -17.03
N GLU A 542 -12.75 22.93 -18.27
CA GLU A 542 -13.32 23.80 -19.32
C GLU A 542 -14.60 24.53 -18.87
N THR A 543 -15.44 23.85 -18.09
CA THR A 543 -16.74 24.40 -17.62
C THR A 543 -16.65 25.05 -16.25
N LEU A 544 -15.47 25.11 -15.63
CA LEU A 544 -15.28 25.60 -14.28
C LEU A 544 -15.64 27.09 -14.10
N PRO A 545 -15.27 28.02 -15.00
CA PRO A 545 -15.64 29.43 -14.86
C PRO A 545 -17.15 29.66 -14.85
N GLN A 546 -17.89 28.91 -15.67
CA GLN A 546 -19.34 29.00 -15.71
C GLN A 546 -19.96 28.50 -14.39
N GLN A 547 -19.46 27.39 -13.85
CA GLN A 547 -19.90 26.87 -12.54
C GLN A 547 -19.62 27.86 -11.41
N ILE A 548 -18.44 28.49 -11.42
CA ILE A 548 -18.08 29.54 -10.45
C ILE A 548 -19.07 30.71 -10.53
N THR A 549 -19.32 31.24 -11.73
CA THR A 549 -20.22 32.38 -11.93
C THR A 549 -21.63 32.08 -11.42
N VAL A 550 -22.17 30.90 -11.74
CA VAL A 550 -23.49 30.47 -11.26
C VAL A 550 -23.53 30.37 -9.74
N ALA A 551 -22.53 29.74 -9.11
CA ALA A 551 -22.47 29.60 -7.66
C ALA A 551 -22.37 30.95 -6.94
N VAL A 552 -21.54 31.87 -7.44
CA VAL A 552 -21.39 33.22 -6.90
C VAL A 552 -22.69 34.03 -7.03
N GLN A 553 -23.35 33.97 -8.18
CA GLN A 553 -24.64 34.65 -8.39
C GLN A 553 -25.71 34.12 -7.45
N ASN A 554 -25.82 32.80 -7.32
CA ASN A 554 -26.77 32.16 -6.39
C ASN A 554 -26.52 32.60 -4.94
N TRP A 555 -25.25 32.65 -4.52
CA TRP A 555 -24.90 33.14 -3.19
C TRP A 555 -25.27 34.61 -2.99
N LYS A 556 -24.94 35.50 -3.95
CA LYS A 556 -25.27 36.94 -3.88
C LYS A 556 -26.79 37.16 -3.80
N SER A 557 -27.57 36.45 -4.60
CA SER A 557 -29.03 36.50 -4.55
C SER A 557 -29.59 36.05 -3.20
N LYS A 558 -29.00 35.02 -2.58
CA LYS A 558 -29.38 34.56 -1.24
C LYS A 558 -29.07 35.62 -0.16
N GLN A 559 -27.95 36.34 -0.27
CA GLN A 559 -27.63 37.42 0.67
C GLN A 559 -28.50 38.68 0.47
N ALA A 560 -28.99 38.93 -0.75
CA ALA A 560 -29.84 40.08 -1.05
C ALA A 560 -31.32 39.87 -0.66
N GLY A 561 -31.75 38.62 -0.46
CA GLY A 561 -33.13 38.24 -0.13
C GLY A 561 -33.36 37.81 1.32
N ASN A 562 -32.36 37.97 2.21
CA ASN A 562 -32.42 37.68 3.65
C ASN A 562 -32.37 38.97 4.47
#